data_AF-A0A1C6T5J0-F1
#
_entry.id   AF-A0A1C6T5J0-F1
#
_cell.length_a   1.000
_cell.length_b   1.000
_cell.length_c   1.000
_cell.angle_alpha   90.00
_cell.angle_beta   90.00
_cell.angle_gamma   90.00
#
_symmetry.space_group_name_H-M   'P 1'
#
loop_
_entity.id
_entity.type
_entity.pdbx_description
1 polymer ?
#
loop_
_entity_poly.entity_id
_entity_poly.type
_entity_poly.pdbx_seq_one_letter_code
_entity_poly.pdbx_strand_id
1 'polypeptide(L)'
;MTAPTVKPCLTSVPRQQRRRDVVENDEFAAFARRIIRAHGRRVATGDVEALRDLTALSAALDDAIGEAVVGLRAFGYSWAEIGSRLGISRQAAQQRWSDRL
;
A
#
# COMPACT_ATOMS: atom_id res chain seq x y z
N MET A 1 -26.47 20.39 44.11
CA MET A 1 -25.60 20.59 42.94
C MET A 1 -24.91 19.26 42.66
N THR A 2 -25.42 18.49 41.71
CA THR A 2 -25.02 17.10 41.47
C THR A 2 -24.03 17.06 40.31
N ALA A 3 -22.84 16.53 40.53
CA ALA A 3 -21.80 16.43 39.50
C ALA A 3 -22.22 15.46 38.37
N PRO A 4 -21.89 15.74 37.09
CA PRO A 4 -22.16 14.80 36.01
C PRO A 4 -21.15 13.65 36.02
N THR A 5 -21.66 12.42 36.08
CA THR A 5 -20.89 11.18 35.91
C THR A 5 -20.44 11.05 34.45
N VAL A 6 -19.14 11.19 34.20
CA VAL A 6 -18.54 10.93 32.88
C VAL A 6 -18.34 9.43 32.71
N LYS A 7 -18.91 8.84 31.65
CA LYS A 7 -18.73 7.41 31.31
C LYS A 7 -17.27 7.16 30.93
N PRO A 8 -16.59 6.14 31.50
CA PRO A 8 -15.25 5.78 31.08
C PRO A 8 -15.31 5.28 29.64
N CYS A 9 -14.50 5.90 28.77
CA CYS A 9 -14.36 5.52 27.37
C CYS A 9 -14.07 4.03 27.23
N LEU A 10 -14.76 3.40 26.27
CA LEU A 10 -14.41 2.10 25.72
C LEU A 10 -12.93 2.10 25.34
N THR A 11 -12.13 1.31 26.04
CA THR A 11 -10.71 1.14 25.77
C THR A 11 -10.54 0.67 24.33
N SER A 12 -10.11 1.57 23.44
CA SER A 12 -9.70 1.18 22.10
C SER A 12 -8.45 0.30 22.26
N VAL A 13 -8.58 -0.95 21.83
CA VAL A 13 -7.48 -1.92 21.83
C VAL A 13 -6.24 -1.26 21.19
N PRO A 14 -5.05 -1.35 21.80
CA PRO A 14 -3.89 -0.60 21.32
C PRO A 14 -3.60 -0.97 19.86
N ARG A 15 -3.44 0.05 19.01
CA ARG A 15 -2.98 -0.02 17.60
C ARG A 15 -1.72 -0.87 17.36
N GLN A 16 -1.05 -1.30 18.43
CA GLN A 16 0.20 -2.04 18.44
C GLN A 16 0.07 -3.43 17.77
N GLN A 17 -1.13 -4.02 17.74
CA GLN A 17 -1.37 -5.32 17.11
C GLN A 17 -1.45 -5.28 15.56
N ARG A 18 -1.36 -4.10 14.95
CA ARG A 18 -1.46 -3.93 13.48
C ARG A 18 -0.13 -4.08 12.72
N ARG A 19 1.01 -4.12 13.42
CA ARG A 19 2.31 -4.35 12.77
C ARG A 19 2.52 -5.85 12.58
N ARG A 20 2.01 -6.40 11.48
CA ARG A 20 2.55 -7.66 10.94
C ARG A 20 4.02 -7.46 10.60
N ASP A 21 4.79 -8.54 10.69
CA ASP A 21 6.25 -8.56 10.60
C ASP A 21 6.75 -7.89 9.32
N VAL A 22 7.29 -6.68 9.49
CA VAL A 22 7.77 -5.80 8.41
C VAL A 22 8.96 -6.42 7.65
N VAL A 23 9.70 -7.30 8.33
CA VAL A 23 10.99 -7.84 7.86
C VAL A 23 10.83 -8.75 6.63
N GLU A 24 9.87 -9.67 6.63
CA GLU A 24 9.66 -10.59 5.50
C GLU A 24 9.24 -9.84 4.22
N ASN A 25 8.42 -8.80 4.39
CA ASN A 25 7.97 -7.96 3.29
C ASN A 25 9.12 -7.15 2.67
N ASP A 26 10.11 -6.73 3.46
CA ASP A 26 11.24 -5.92 2.98
C ASP A 26 12.22 -6.74 2.12
N GLU A 27 12.53 -7.98 2.53
CA GLU A 27 13.37 -8.90 1.76
C GLU A 27 12.70 -9.31 0.45
N PHE A 28 11.40 -9.65 0.50
CA PHE A 28 10.62 -9.95 -0.69
C PHE A 28 10.56 -8.75 -1.64
N ALA A 29 10.34 -7.54 -1.12
CA ALA A 29 10.35 -6.33 -1.93
C ALA A 29 11.74 -6.05 -2.54
N ALA A 30 12.83 -6.32 -1.82
CA ALA A 30 14.18 -6.19 -2.34
C ALA A 30 14.44 -7.17 -3.50
N PHE A 31 13.98 -8.41 -3.35
CA PHE A 31 14.02 -9.42 -4.41
C PHE A 31 13.23 -8.97 -5.64
N ALA A 32 11.96 -8.56 -5.47
CA ALA A 32 11.11 -8.11 -6.57
C ALA A 32 11.75 -6.93 -7.35
N ARG A 33 12.25 -5.91 -6.63
CA ARG A 33 12.97 -4.78 -7.24
C ARG A 33 14.19 -5.22 -8.05
N ARG A 34 14.91 -6.26 -7.62
CA ARG A 34 16.07 -6.79 -8.35
C ARG A 34 15.65 -7.43 -9.67
N ILE A 35 14.57 -8.21 -9.66
CA ILE A 35 14.05 -8.87 -10.87
C ILE A 35 13.55 -7.85 -11.88
N ILE A 36 12.75 -6.86 -11.46
CA ILE A 36 12.23 -5.80 -12.33
C ILE A 36 13.38 -5.04 -13.01
N ARG A 37 14.42 -4.65 -12.26
CA ARG A 37 15.60 -3.98 -12.82
C ARG A 37 16.35 -4.86 -13.82
N ALA A 38 16.46 -6.16 -13.55
CA ALA A 38 17.10 -7.08 -14.47
C ALA A 38 16.31 -7.23 -15.77
N HIS A 39 14.97 -7.25 -15.71
CA HIS A 39 14.12 -7.28 -16.90
C HIS A 39 14.29 -6.02 -17.75
N GLY A 40 14.20 -4.83 -17.14
CA GLY A 40 14.41 -3.56 -17.84
C GLY A 40 15.78 -3.46 -18.52
N ARG A 41 16.85 -3.95 -17.90
CA ARG A 41 18.18 -4.01 -18.54
C ARG A 41 18.22 -4.92 -19.77
N ARG A 42 17.49 -6.04 -19.78
CA ARG A 42 17.41 -6.92 -20.97
C ARG A 42 16.68 -6.22 -22.11
N VAL A 43 15.55 -5.58 -21.83
CA VAL A 43 14.81 -4.78 -22.82
C VAL A 43 15.71 -3.69 -23.43
N ALA A 44 16.48 -2.99 -22.58
CA ALA A 44 17.40 -1.93 -23.02
C ALA A 44 18.54 -2.40 -23.94
N THR A 45 18.78 -3.71 -24.09
CA THR A 45 19.78 -4.25 -25.03
C THR A 45 19.27 -4.38 -26.48
N GLY A 46 18.06 -3.89 -26.78
CA GLY A 46 17.56 -3.72 -28.15
C GLY A 46 16.29 -4.49 -28.49
N ASP A 47 15.59 -5.04 -27.51
CA ASP A 47 14.33 -5.78 -27.72
C ASP A 47 13.14 -4.85 -27.50
N VAL A 48 12.69 -4.20 -28.59
CA VAL A 48 11.54 -3.28 -28.56
C VAL A 48 10.23 -4.00 -28.29
N GLU A 49 10.09 -5.26 -28.71
CA GLU A 49 8.88 -6.05 -28.47
C GLU A 49 8.72 -6.36 -26.98
N ALA A 50 9.83 -6.62 -26.28
CA ALA A 50 9.83 -6.80 -24.84
C ALA A 50 9.45 -5.54 -24.04
N LEU A 51 9.40 -4.35 -24.68
CA LEU A 51 8.85 -3.15 -24.04
C LEU A 51 7.37 -3.33 -23.69
N ARG A 52 6.61 -4.03 -24.55
CA ARG A 52 5.20 -4.33 -24.31
C ARG A 52 5.02 -5.12 -23.01
N ASP A 53 5.83 -6.14 -22.81
CA ASP A 53 5.79 -6.98 -21.60
C ASP A 53 6.20 -6.18 -20.35
N LEU A 54 7.20 -5.30 -20.48
CA LEU A 54 7.60 -4.42 -19.38
C LEU A 54 6.49 -3.42 -19.00
N THR A 55 5.75 -2.89 -19.98
CA THR A 55 4.58 -2.04 -19.73
C THR A 55 3.43 -2.83 -19.09
N ALA A 56 3.17 -4.06 -19.56
CA ALA A 56 2.17 -4.94 -18.95
C ALA A 56 2.50 -5.26 -17.49
N LEU A 57 3.78 -5.49 -17.18
CA LEU A 57 4.26 -5.66 -15.81
C LEU A 57 4.02 -4.42 -14.95
N SER A 58 4.23 -3.21 -15.50
CA SER A 58 3.92 -1.97 -14.79
C SER A 58 2.44 -1.88 -14.42
N ALA A 59 1.55 -2.20 -15.37
CA ALA A 59 0.10 -2.20 -15.11
C ALA A 59 -0.28 -3.23 -14.03
N ALA A 60 0.30 -4.44 -14.09
CA ALA A 60 0.06 -5.46 -13.07
C ALA A 60 0.53 -5.02 -11.67
N LEU A 61 1.64 -4.28 -11.58
CA LEU A 61 2.09 -3.70 -10.31
C LEU A 61 1.13 -2.61 -9.80
N ASP A 62 0.62 -1.74 -10.68
CA ASP A 62 -0.37 -0.72 -10.30
C ASP A 62 -1.68 -1.34 -9.79
N ASP A 63 -2.12 -2.45 -10.37
CA ASP A 63 -3.29 -3.19 -9.91
C ASP A 63 -3.04 -3.87 -8.56
N ALA A 64 -1.90 -4.54 -8.39
CA ALA A 64 -1.50 -5.14 -7.12
C ALA A 64 -1.40 -4.11 -5.99
N ILE A 65 -0.91 -2.89 -6.29
CA ILE A 65 -0.92 -1.77 -5.32
C ILE A 65 -2.35 -1.40 -4.94
N GLY A 66 -3.27 -1.37 -5.90
CA GLY A 66 -4.69 -1.12 -5.66
C GLY A 66 -5.30 -2.15 -4.70
N GLU A 67 -5.09 -3.43 -4.98
CA GLU A 67 -5.56 -4.53 -4.13
C GLU A 67 -4.99 -4.44 -2.71
N ALA A 68 -3.69 -4.16 -2.59
CA ALA A 68 -3.05 -3.96 -1.29
C ALA A 68 -3.66 -2.78 -0.52
N VAL A 69 -3.92 -1.65 -1.18
CA VAL A 69 -4.56 -0.47 -0.57
C VAL A 69 -5.99 -0.80 -0.11
N VAL A 70 -6.78 -1.48 -0.93
CA VAL A 70 -8.14 -1.94 -0.59
C VAL A 70 -8.09 -2.90 0.60
N GLY A 71 -7.18 -3.87 0.59
CA GLY A 71 -6.97 -4.79 1.71
C GLY A 71 -6.59 -4.08 3.01
N LEU A 72 -5.69 -3.09 2.95
CA LEU A 72 -5.32 -2.27 4.11
C LEU A 72 -6.48 -1.40 4.61
N ARG A 73 -7.32 -0.87 3.71
CA ARG A 73 -8.54 -0.15 4.07
C ARG A 73 -9.53 -1.05 4.82
N ALA A 74 -9.78 -2.26 4.30
CA ALA A 74 -10.63 -3.25 4.93
C ALA A 74 -10.07 -3.71 6.29
N PHE A 75 -8.74 -3.81 6.43
CA PHE A 75 -8.07 -4.10 7.69
C PHE A 75 -8.19 -2.96 8.74
N GLY A 76 -8.61 -1.77 8.34
CA GLY A 76 -8.90 -0.65 9.24
C GLY A 76 -7.82 0.45 9.28
N TYR A 77 -6.93 0.50 8.30
CA TYR A 77 -6.08 1.68 8.07
C TYR A 77 -6.89 2.80 7.42
N SER A 78 -6.72 4.03 7.90
CA SER A 78 -7.35 5.21 7.32
C SER A 78 -6.64 5.68 6.04
N TRP A 79 -7.36 6.44 5.20
CA TRP A 79 -6.75 7.11 4.03
C TRP A 79 -5.57 8.01 4.40
N ALA A 80 -5.61 8.62 5.59
CA ALA A 80 -4.52 9.48 6.07
C ALA A 80 -3.28 8.65 6.41
N GLU A 81 -3.44 7.52 7.08
CA GLU A 81 -2.34 6.60 7.38
C GLU A 81 -1.72 6.06 6.08
N ILE A 82 -2.53 5.58 5.15
CA ILE A 82 -2.06 5.05 3.86
C ILE A 82 -1.34 6.14 3.05
N GLY A 83 -1.96 7.32 2.89
CA GLY A 83 -1.35 8.43 2.16
C GLY A 83 0.01 8.84 2.74
N SER A 84 0.10 8.94 4.07
CA SER A 84 1.36 9.31 4.74
C SER A 84 2.49 8.30 4.49
N ARG A 85 2.18 7.00 4.37
CA ARG A 85 3.16 5.94 4.07
C ARG A 85 3.61 5.95 2.62
N LEU A 86 2.76 6.43 1.72
CA LEU A 86 3.04 6.54 0.29
C LEU A 86 3.58 7.94 -0.11
N GLY A 87 3.71 8.87 0.83
CA GLY A 87 4.19 10.23 0.56
C GLY A 87 3.18 11.12 -0.17
N ILE A 88 1.88 10.80 -0.09
CA ILE A 88 0.80 11.57 -0.75
C ILE A 88 -0.24 12.06 0.27
N SER A 89 -1.04 13.04 -0.12
CA SER A 89 -2.11 13.55 0.74
C SER A 89 -3.22 12.51 0.94
N ARG A 90 -3.97 12.63 2.04
CA ARG A 90 -5.18 11.83 2.30
C ARG A 90 -6.17 11.90 1.14
N GLN A 91 -6.37 13.10 0.58
CA GLN A 91 -7.30 13.35 -0.52
C GLN A 91 -6.82 12.66 -1.80
N ALA A 92 -5.52 12.73 -2.11
CA ALA A 92 -4.92 12.05 -3.26
C ALA A 92 -5.06 10.52 -3.14
N ALA A 93 -4.85 9.96 -1.95
CA ALA A 93 -5.08 8.54 -1.70
C ALA A 93 -6.56 8.16 -1.87
N GLN A 94 -7.47 8.93 -1.28
CA GLN A 94 -8.90 8.68 -1.42
C GLN A 94 -9.33 8.75 -2.89
N GLN A 95 -8.97 9.81 -3.61
CA GLN A 95 -9.34 9.99 -5.03
C GLN A 95 -8.80 8.86 -5.92
N ARG A 96 -7.61 8.32 -5.63
CA ARG A 96 -6.99 7.30 -6.45
C ARG A 96 -7.61 5.91 -6.28
N TRP A 97 -8.17 5.61 -5.11
CA TRP A 97 -8.59 4.25 -4.76
C TRP A 97 -10.00 4.14 -4.16
N SER A 98 -10.77 5.23 -4.02
CA SER A 98 -12.14 5.18 -3.49
C SER A 98 -13.08 4.34 -4.34
N ASP A 99 -12.89 4.39 -5.67
CA ASP A 99 -13.81 3.76 -6.63
C ASP A 99 -13.60 2.24 -6.73
N ARG A 100 -12.59 1.72 -6.02
CA ARG A 100 -12.25 0.29 -5.90
C ARG A 100 -12.76 -0.35 -4.60
N LEU A 101 -13.44 0.40 -3.73
CA LEU A 101 -14.10 -0.08 -2.50
C LEU A 101 -15.59 -0.29 -2.73
#